data_AF-A0AAP6DBB2-F1
#
_entry.id   AF-A0AAP6DBB2-F1
#
_cell.length_a   1.000
_cell.length_b   1.000
_cell.length_c   1.000
_cell.angle_alpha   90.00
_cell.angle_beta   90.00
_cell.angle_gamma   90.00
#
_symmetry.space_group_name_H-M   'P 1'
#
loop_
_entity.id
_entity.type
_entity.pdbx_description
1 polymer ?
#
loop_
_entity_poly.entity_id
_entity_poly.type
_entity_poly.pdbx_seq_one_letter_code
_entity_poly.pdbx_strand_id
1 'polypeptide(L)'
;NEQNCVNCHMEAGRKANAAPLWAAYMAYPAYRKKNDRVNSYADRIQGCFEYSMNGKAPAYDSPEIVALSAYAYWLAMGGLLDSYGMNDEAVPELDIKALQVGGKTQDFPLPDAIAQALPVKERGNLAGRGYPKIAAPKQEPSPERGALVYEKNCETCHRADGSGIKGTDGHSYIPPLWGEFAYNWGAGMHRINT
;
A
#
# COMPACT_ATOMS: atom_id res chain seq x y z
N ASN A 1 11.04 5.25 -12.49
CA ASN A 1 11.49 3.85 -12.53
C ASN A 1 10.46 3.04 -13.31
N GLU A 2 10.49 1.70 -13.31
CA GLU A 2 9.52 0.87 -14.03
C GLU A 2 8.51 0.18 -13.10
N GLN A 3 8.33 0.70 -11.88
CA GLN A 3 7.37 0.16 -10.93
C GLN A 3 5.97 0.74 -11.17
N ASN A 4 4.96 0.00 -10.75
CA ASN A 4 3.58 0.42 -10.60
C ASN A 4 3.08 0.05 -9.19
N CYS A 5 2.11 0.81 -8.66
CA CYS A 5 1.53 0.57 -7.33
C CYS A 5 1.10 -0.90 -7.18
N VAL A 6 0.48 -1.46 -8.22
CA VAL A 6 -0.08 -2.80 -8.24
C VAL A 6 0.97 -3.93 -8.22
N ASN A 7 2.24 -3.62 -8.50
CA ASN A 7 3.32 -4.60 -8.37
C ASN A 7 3.56 -5.00 -6.91
N CYS A 8 3.19 -4.15 -5.95
CA CYS A 8 3.28 -4.44 -4.52
C CYS A 8 1.90 -4.50 -3.83
N HIS A 9 0.91 -3.78 -4.40
CA HIS A 9 -0.46 -3.69 -3.92
C HIS A 9 -1.41 -4.48 -4.85
N MET A 10 -1.41 -5.80 -4.69
CA MET A 10 -2.05 -6.73 -5.61
C MET A 10 -3.57 -6.51 -5.75
N GLU A 11 -4.13 -6.94 -6.89
CA GLU A 11 -5.55 -6.79 -7.23
C GLU A 11 -6.05 -5.34 -7.12
N ALA A 12 -5.22 -4.41 -7.60
CA ALA A 12 -5.45 -2.97 -7.49
C ALA A 12 -5.61 -2.51 -6.03
N GLY A 13 -4.87 -3.10 -5.10
CA GLY A 13 -4.94 -2.75 -3.68
C GLY A 13 -6.09 -3.40 -2.92
N ARG A 14 -6.78 -4.39 -3.50
CA ARG A 14 -7.87 -5.11 -2.83
C ARG A 14 -7.40 -6.34 -2.06
N LYS A 15 -6.32 -6.97 -2.50
CA LYS A 15 -5.87 -8.25 -1.96
C LYS A 15 -5.42 -8.12 -0.50
N ALA A 16 -6.11 -8.83 0.40
CA ALA A 16 -5.68 -8.98 1.79
C ALA A 16 -4.25 -9.56 1.84
N ASN A 17 -3.48 -9.17 2.86
CA ASN A 17 -2.10 -9.61 3.08
C ASN A 17 -1.10 -9.17 1.99
N ALA A 18 -1.50 -8.29 1.07
CA ALA A 18 -0.64 -7.66 0.08
C ALA A 18 -0.67 -6.13 0.18
N ALA A 19 -0.64 -5.63 1.43
CA ALA A 19 -0.76 -4.21 1.76
C ALA A 19 -1.96 -3.51 1.11
N PRO A 20 -3.20 -3.98 1.30
CA PRO A 20 -4.36 -3.41 0.63
C PRO A 20 -4.61 -1.93 0.99
N LEU A 21 -5.14 -1.18 0.02
CA LEU A 21 -5.40 0.26 0.12
C LEU A 21 -6.57 0.56 1.06
N TRP A 22 -7.62 -0.27 1.06
CA TRP A 22 -8.77 -0.11 1.97
C TRP A 22 -8.34 -0.11 3.44
N ALA A 23 -7.45 -1.05 3.80
CA ALA A 23 -6.95 -1.17 5.17
C ALA A 23 -5.95 -0.07 5.51
N ALA A 24 -5.20 0.40 4.51
CA ALA A 24 -4.28 1.52 4.68
C ALA A 24 -5.06 2.81 4.96
N TYR A 25 -6.11 3.10 4.20
CA TYR A 25 -6.92 4.32 4.34
C TYR A 25 -7.47 4.48 5.76
N MET A 26 -8.05 3.41 6.31
CA MET A 26 -8.58 3.38 7.69
C MET A 26 -7.52 3.47 8.78
N ALA A 27 -6.24 3.33 8.43
CA ALA A 27 -5.15 3.34 9.39
C ALA A 27 -4.43 4.70 9.50
N TYR A 28 -4.76 5.67 8.65
CA TYR A 28 -4.23 7.04 8.71
C TYR A 28 -5.32 8.03 9.14
N PRO A 29 -5.00 9.10 9.87
CA PRO A 29 -3.65 9.57 10.20
C PRO A 29 -2.92 8.69 11.23
N ALA A 30 -1.59 8.64 11.13
CA ALA A 30 -0.74 7.84 12.01
C ALA A 30 0.63 8.47 12.23
N TYR A 31 1.12 8.44 13.47
CA TYR A 31 2.50 8.80 13.78
C TYR A 31 3.48 7.83 13.14
N ARG A 32 4.53 8.37 12.53
CA ARG A 32 5.57 7.58 11.87
C ARG A 32 6.95 7.98 12.34
N LYS A 33 7.67 7.01 12.91
CA LYS A 33 9.07 7.18 13.33
C LYS A 33 10.01 7.59 12.19
N LYS A 34 9.68 7.28 10.93
CA LYS A 34 10.53 7.59 9.77
C LYS A 34 10.79 9.11 9.59
N ASN A 35 9.83 9.95 9.95
CA ASN A 35 9.88 11.42 9.79
C ASN A 35 9.41 12.16 11.05
N ASP A 36 9.27 11.44 12.16
CA ASP A 36 8.92 11.95 13.49
C ASP A 36 7.68 12.87 13.53
N ARG A 37 6.64 12.54 12.73
CA ARG A 37 5.38 13.29 12.72
C ARG A 37 4.17 12.41 12.48
N VAL A 38 2.99 12.96 12.74
CA VAL A 38 1.72 12.38 12.28
C VAL A 38 1.60 12.60 10.79
N ASN A 39 1.46 11.52 10.03
CA ASN A 39 1.21 11.57 8.60
C ASN A 39 -0.28 11.40 8.29
N SER A 40 -0.76 12.13 7.29
CA SER A 40 -2.03 11.84 6.62
C SER A 40 -1.92 10.65 5.66
N TYR A 41 -3.04 10.25 5.07
CA TYR A 41 -3.04 9.27 3.99
C TYR A 41 -2.34 9.82 2.73
N ALA A 42 -2.57 11.09 2.37
CA ALA A 42 -1.90 11.72 1.25
C ALA A 42 -0.38 11.83 1.45
N ASP A 43 0.09 12.20 2.65
CA ASP A 43 1.52 12.14 3.00
C ASP A 43 2.10 10.74 2.75
N ARG A 44 1.33 9.70 3.09
CA ARG A 44 1.75 8.32 2.92
C ARG A 44 1.94 7.96 1.45
N ILE A 45 1.03 8.42 0.59
CA ILE A 45 1.09 8.25 -0.86
C ILE A 45 2.30 8.98 -1.44
N GLN A 46 2.52 10.24 -1.07
CA GLN A 46 3.69 11.01 -1.53
C GLN A 46 5.00 10.29 -1.19
N GLY A 47 5.12 9.74 0.01
CA GLY A 47 6.28 8.91 0.36
C GLY A 47 6.41 7.65 -0.52
N CYS A 48 5.32 7.04 -1.01
CA CYS A 48 5.43 5.94 -1.97
C CYS A 48 6.02 6.40 -3.31
N PHE A 49 5.66 7.59 -3.81
CA PHE A 49 6.24 8.15 -5.02
C PHE A 49 7.75 8.41 -4.87
N GLU A 50 8.17 8.94 -3.72
CA GLU A 50 9.58 9.23 -3.47
C GLU A 50 10.44 7.98 -3.36
N TYR A 51 9.92 6.92 -2.73
CA TYR A 51 10.73 5.75 -2.39
C TYR A 51 10.47 4.54 -3.29
N SER A 52 9.22 4.10 -3.40
CA SER A 52 8.87 2.91 -4.18
C SER A 52 8.88 3.20 -5.68
N MET A 53 8.45 4.39 -6.09
CA MET A 53 8.47 4.82 -7.50
C MET A 53 9.78 5.52 -7.88
N ASN A 54 10.71 5.64 -6.94
CA ASN A 54 12.02 6.28 -7.11
C ASN A 54 11.91 7.59 -7.93
N GLY A 55 10.98 8.45 -7.52
CA GLY A 55 10.61 9.64 -8.28
C GLY A 55 10.39 10.85 -7.38
N LYS A 56 9.68 11.85 -7.92
CA LYS A 56 9.26 13.03 -7.17
C LYS A 56 7.78 12.88 -6.82
N ALA A 57 7.43 13.15 -5.56
CA ALA A 57 6.03 13.21 -5.17
C ALA A 57 5.29 14.31 -5.96
N PRO A 58 4.10 14.02 -6.51
CA PRO A 58 3.19 15.05 -6.98
C PRO A 58 2.82 16.03 -5.85
N ALA A 59 2.33 17.21 -6.21
CA ALA A 59 1.84 18.18 -5.23
C ALA A 59 0.72 17.59 -4.37
N TYR A 60 0.60 18.03 -3.11
CA TYR A 60 -0.33 17.42 -2.15
C TYR A 60 -1.77 17.48 -2.64
N ASP A 61 -2.17 18.58 -3.26
CA ASP A 61 -3.49 18.87 -3.81
C ASP A 61 -3.62 18.53 -5.31
N SER A 62 -2.65 17.80 -5.88
CA SER A 62 -2.70 17.46 -7.30
C SER A 62 -3.85 16.49 -7.61
N PRO A 63 -4.40 16.52 -8.84
CA PRO A 63 -5.45 15.60 -9.26
C PRO A 63 -5.10 14.13 -9.02
N GLU A 64 -3.82 13.75 -9.17
CA GLU A 64 -3.35 12.39 -8.96
C GLU A 64 -3.43 11.96 -7.49
N ILE A 65 -3.01 12.81 -6.55
CA ILE A 65 -3.07 12.49 -5.11
C ILE A 65 -4.53 12.46 -4.64
N VAL A 66 -5.35 13.38 -5.13
CA VAL A 66 -6.80 13.40 -4.83
C VAL A 66 -7.47 12.13 -5.37
N ALA A 67 -7.22 11.76 -6.63
CA ALA A 67 -7.82 10.57 -7.23
C ALA A 67 -7.39 9.27 -6.53
N LEU A 68 -6.11 9.13 -6.17
CA LEU A 68 -5.63 7.97 -5.42
C LEU A 68 -6.22 7.90 -4.00
N SER A 69 -6.47 9.06 -3.38
CA SER A 69 -7.15 9.13 -2.08
C SER A 69 -8.62 8.74 -2.20
N ALA A 70 -9.31 9.24 -3.23
CA ALA A 70 -10.70 8.89 -3.55
C ALA A 70 -10.86 7.38 -3.78
N TYR A 71 -9.97 6.78 -4.56
CA TYR A 71 -10.00 5.35 -4.84
C TYR A 71 -9.82 4.49 -3.57
N ALA A 72 -8.86 4.83 -2.72
CA ALA A 72 -8.63 4.11 -1.47
C ALA A 72 -9.79 4.27 -0.47
N TYR A 73 -10.37 5.47 -0.41
CA TYR A 73 -11.58 5.75 0.35
C TYR A 73 -12.76 4.90 -0.12
N TRP A 74 -13.01 4.86 -1.43
CA TRP A 74 -14.07 4.05 -2.04
C TRP A 74 -13.89 2.56 -1.73
N LEU A 75 -12.67 2.02 -1.85
CA LEU A 75 -12.38 0.65 -1.47
C LEU A 75 -12.63 0.38 0.02
N ALA A 76 -12.29 1.33 0.89
CA ALA A 76 -12.48 1.21 2.33
C ALA A 76 -13.97 1.23 2.71
N MET A 77 -14.71 2.22 2.23
CA MET A 77 -16.13 2.35 2.54
C MET A 77 -16.96 1.27 1.88
N GLY A 78 -16.74 0.96 0.61
CA GLY A 78 -17.44 -0.14 -0.06
C GLY A 78 -17.22 -1.47 0.66
N GLY A 79 -15.96 -1.81 0.98
CA GLY A 79 -15.66 -3.04 1.72
C GLY A 79 -16.27 -3.08 3.13
N LEU A 80 -16.33 -1.95 3.83
CA LEU A 80 -16.98 -1.86 5.13
C LEU A 80 -18.49 -2.02 5.00
N LEU A 81 -19.15 -1.26 4.12
CA LEU A 81 -20.59 -1.34 3.90
C LEU A 81 -21.00 -2.77 3.52
N ASP A 82 -20.29 -3.40 2.58
CA ASP A 82 -20.55 -4.78 2.16
C ASP A 82 -20.44 -5.76 3.35
N SER A 83 -19.40 -5.62 4.18
CA SER A 83 -19.19 -6.51 5.34
C SER A 83 -20.26 -6.41 6.42
N TYR A 84 -21.01 -5.30 6.45
CA TYR A 84 -22.15 -5.09 7.36
C TYR A 84 -23.51 -5.26 6.66
N GLY A 85 -23.54 -5.76 5.42
CA GLY A 85 -24.77 -5.99 4.66
C GLY A 85 -25.45 -4.71 4.17
N MET A 86 -24.70 -3.60 4.08
CA MET A 86 -25.17 -2.27 3.68
C MET A 86 -24.89 -1.99 2.19
N ASN A 87 -25.07 -2.98 1.31
CA ASN A 87 -24.65 -2.88 -0.10
C ASN A 87 -25.43 -1.82 -0.89
N ASP A 88 -26.63 -1.45 -0.43
CA ASP A 88 -27.49 -0.43 -1.06
C ASP A 88 -27.24 0.99 -0.50
N GLU A 89 -26.42 1.12 0.54
CA GLU A 89 -26.08 2.41 1.12
C GLU A 89 -25.05 3.15 0.27
N ALA A 90 -25.26 4.44 0.06
CA ALA A 90 -24.30 5.26 -0.67
C ALA A 90 -23.04 5.47 0.18
N VAL A 91 -21.86 5.37 -0.46
CA VAL A 91 -20.61 5.81 0.16
C VAL A 91 -20.72 7.32 0.43
N PRO A 92 -20.56 7.78 1.69
CA PRO A 92 -20.67 9.20 2.03
C PRO A 92 -19.71 10.08 1.22
N GLU A 93 -20.12 11.29 0.88
CA GLU A 93 -19.21 12.22 0.21
C GLU A 93 -18.25 12.88 1.20
N LEU A 94 -17.00 13.08 0.76
CA LEU A 94 -15.98 13.82 1.49
C LEU A 94 -15.48 14.98 0.64
N ASP A 95 -15.21 16.12 1.29
CA ASP A 95 -14.42 17.16 0.64
C ASP A 95 -12.97 16.70 0.44
N ILE A 96 -12.23 17.41 -0.42
CA ILE A 96 -10.85 17.05 -0.78
C ILE A 96 -9.94 16.99 0.45
N LYS A 97 -10.13 17.89 1.42
CA LYS A 97 -9.27 17.96 2.61
C LYS A 97 -9.48 16.74 3.50
N ALA A 98 -10.74 16.42 3.82
CA ALA A 98 -11.10 15.26 4.61
C ALA A 98 -10.66 13.96 3.93
N LEU A 99 -10.86 13.87 2.61
CA LEU A 99 -10.48 12.70 1.81
C LEU A 99 -8.99 12.35 1.93
N GLN A 100 -8.13 13.37 1.99
CA GLN A 100 -6.68 13.20 2.03
C GLN A 100 -6.12 12.89 3.43
N VAL A 101 -6.90 13.09 4.50
CA VAL A 101 -6.49 12.81 5.88
C VAL A 101 -6.44 11.30 6.16
N GLY A 102 -7.44 10.56 5.73
CA GLY A 102 -7.63 9.13 6.02
C GLY A 102 -8.73 8.86 7.05
N GLY A 103 -9.13 7.60 7.19
CA GLY A 103 -10.31 7.19 7.96
C GLY A 103 -10.11 7.01 9.48
N LYS A 104 -8.91 7.25 10.01
CA LYS A 104 -8.58 7.07 11.43
C LYS A 104 -8.82 8.33 12.27
N THR A 105 -9.93 9.03 12.01
CA THR A 105 -10.33 10.24 12.74
C THR A 105 -11.69 10.04 13.42
N GLN A 106 -11.96 10.80 14.47
CA GLN A 106 -13.22 10.67 15.22
C GLN A 106 -14.45 11.09 14.40
N ASP A 107 -14.26 12.06 13.51
CA ASP A 107 -15.25 12.68 12.63
C ASP A 107 -15.45 11.98 11.28
N PHE A 108 -14.74 10.87 11.04
CA PHE A 108 -14.89 10.10 9.80
C PHE A 108 -16.33 9.54 9.70
N PRO A 109 -17.05 9.76 8.58
CA PRO A 109 -18.48 9.50 8.46
C PRO A 109 -18.77 8.00 8.25
N LEU A 110 -18.71 7.23 9.33
CA LEU A 110 -19.16 5.84 9.34
C LEU A 110 -20.63 5.77 9.77
N PRO A 111 -21.43 4.86 9.19
CA PRO A 111 -22.73 4.49 9.77
C PRO A 111 -22.57 4.06 11.23
N ASP A 112 -23.55 4.39 12.07
CA ASP A 112 -23.46 4.20 13.53
C ASP A 112 -23.09 2.76 13.93
N ALA A 113 -23.67 1.76 13.26
CA ALA A 113 -23.38 0.35 13.52
C ALA A 113 -21.88 0.02 13.29
N ILE A 114 -21.29 0.57 12.22
CA ILE A 114 -19.88 0.38 11.88
C ILE A 114 -19.00 1.20 12.83
N ALA A 115 -19.39 2.44 13.15
CA ALA A 115 -18.66 3.30 14.07
C ALA A 115 -18.51 2.68 15.47
N GLN A 116 -19.57 2.03 15.96
CA GLN A 116 -19.58 1.32 17.24
C GLN A 116 -18.68 0.07 17.22
N ALA A 117 -18.74 -0.73 16.15
CA ALA A 117 -17.95 -1.94 16.02
C ALA A 117 -16.47 -1.67 15.67
N LEU A 118 -16.18 -0.53 15.03
CA LEU A 118 -14.85 -0.14 14.59
C LEU A 118 -14.43 1.25 15.14
N PRO A 119 -14.18 1.35 16.46
CA PRO A 119 -13.73 2.59 17.07
C PRO A 119 -12.36 3.00 16.53
N VAL A 120 -12.03 4.30 16.60
CA VAL A 120 -10.83 4.91 15.99
C VAL A 120 -9.53 4.13 16.25
N LYS A 121 -9.35 3.62 17.46
CA LYS A 121 -8.16 2.85 17.85
C LYS A 121 -7.99 1.52 17.08
N GLU A 122 -9.09 0.89 16.67
CA GLU A 122 -9.09 -0.41 15.99
C GLU A 122 -9.03 -0.29 14.46
N ARG A 123 -9.34 0.87 13.89
CA ARG A 123 -9.33 1.09 12.42
C ARG A 123 -7.96 0.85 11.78
N GLY A 124 -6.89 0.94 12.57
CA GLY A 124 -5.54 0.58 12.14
C GLY A 124 -5.22 -0.92 12.16
N ASN A 125 -6.08 -1.78 12.68
CA ASN A 125 -5.78 -3.20 12.94
C ASN A 125 -6.68 -4.14 12.14
N LEU A 126 -7.26 -3.68 11.03
CA LEU A 126 -8.12 -4.50 10.19
C LEU A 126 -7.39 -5.77 9.71
N ALA A 127 -8.08 -6.91 9.80
CA ALA A 127 -7.55 -8.20 9.37
C ALA A 127 -7.14 -8.15 7.90
N GLY A 128 -5.95 -8.66 7.54
CA GLY A 128 -5.45 -8.58 6.16
C GLY A 128 -4.71 -7.28 5.81
N ARG A 129 -4.59 -6.32 6.75
CA ARG A 129 -3.77 -5.12 6.58
C ARG A 129 -2.29 -5.47 6.46
N GLY A 130 -1.61 -4.83 5.50
CA GLY A 130 -0.15 -4.95 5.35
C GLY A 130 0.26 -6.30 4.76
N TYR A 131 1.50 -6.70 5.06
CA TYR A 131 2.00 -8.04 4.77
C TYR A 131 2.00 -8.87 6.08
N PRO A 132 1.70 -10.18 6.02
CA PRO A 132 1.80 -11.05 7.18
C PRO A 132 3.21 -11.02 7.75
N LYS A 133 3.31 -10.98 9.09
CA LYS A 133 4.59 -11.23 9.76
C LYS A 133 4.89 -12.71 9.66
N ILE A 134 6.08 -13.03 9.17
CA ILE A 134 6.62 -14.39 9.21
C ILE A 134 7.45 -14.56 10.48
N ALA A 135 7.57 -15.80 10.96
CA ALA A 135 8.45 -16.11 12.08
C ALA A 135 9.91 -15.88 11.68
N ALA A 136 10.73 -15.42 12.62
CA ALA A 136 12.16 -15.27 12.40
C ALA A 136 12.77 -16.63 11.97
N PRO A 137 13.55 -16.67 10.88
CA PRO A 137 14.16 -17.90 10.41
C PRO A 137 15.19 -18.38 11.45
N LYS A 138 15.35 -19.71 11.57
CA LYS A 138 16.40 -20.30 12.42
C LYS A 138 17.82 -20.03 11.89
N GLN A 139 17.94 -19.72 10.61
CA GLN A 139 19.20 -19.46 9.93
C GLN A 139 19.23 -18.00 9.50
N GLU A 140 20.40 -17.38 9.64
CA GLU A 140 20.65 -16.03 9.13
C GLU A 140 20.48 -15.96 7.59
N PRO A 141 20.03 -14.83 7.04
CA PRO A 141 20.00 -14.61 5.59
C PRO A 141 21.37 -14.86 4.93
N SER A 142 21.38 -15.59 3.80
CA SER A 142 22.58 -15.85 3.00
C SER A 142 22.30 -15.52 1.54
N PRO A 143 23.04 -14.57 0.94
CA PRO A 143 22.93 -14.26 -0.49
C PRO A 143 23.18 -15.48 -1.38
N GLU A 144 24.10 -16.37 -1.00
CA GLU A 144 24.46 -17.56 -1.78
C GLU A 144 23.29 -18.56 -1.81
N ARG A 145 22.67 -18.83 -0.66
CA ARG A 145 21.45 -19.68 -0.62
C ARG A 145 20.28 -18.99 -1.31
N GLY A 146 20.16 -17.68 -1.16
CA GLY A 146 19.15 -16.87 -1.84
C GLY A 146 19.26 -16.92 -3.36
N ALA A 147 20.47 -16.85 -3.91
CA ALA A 147 20.73 -16.94 -5.34
C ALA A 147 20.25 -18.27 -5.93
N LEU A 148 20.52 -19.39 -5.26
CA LEU A 148 20.03 -20.72 -5.68
C LEU A 148 18.50 -20.80 -5.68
N VAL A 149 17.84 -20.19 -4.69
CA VAL A 149 16.38 -20.11 -4.64
C VAL A 149 15.84 -19.22 -5.76
N TYR A 150 16.51 -18.10 -6.03
CA TYR A 150 16.14 -17.16 -7.08
C TYR A 150 16.19 -17.79 -8.46
N GLU A 151 17.33 -18.40 -8.83
CA GLU A 151 17.53 -19.10 -10.09
C GLU A 151 16.43 -20.13 -10.34
N LYS A 152 16.09 -20.91 -9.30
CA LYS A 152 15.13 -22.01 -9.41
C LYS A 152 13.66 -21.57 -9.47
N ASN A 153 13.28 -20.47 -8.79
CA ASN A 153 11.87 -20.16 -8.54
C ASN A 153 11.42 -18.78 -9.01
N CYS A 154 12.35 -17.85 -9.24
CA CYS A 154 12.04 -16.44 -9.48
C CYS A 154 12.52 -15.98 -10.86
N GLU A 155 13.68 -16.49 -11.28
CA GLU A 155 14.40 -16.05 -12.47
C GLU A 155 13.57 -16.16 -13.76
N THR A 156 12.76 -17.22 -13.91
CA THR A 156 11.92 -17.41 -15.11
C THR A 156 11.00 -16.20 -15.39
N CYS A 157 10.57 -15.49 -14.34
CA CYS A 157 9.74 -14.29 -14.49
C CYS A 157 10.56 -13.00 -14.34
N HIS A 158 11.40 -12.91 -13.30
CA HIS A 158 12.11 -11.68 -12.95
C HIS A 158 13.46 -11.51 -13.65
N ARG A 159 13.89 -12.51 -14.45
CA ARG A 159 15.15 -12.61 -15.19
C ARG A 159 16.38 -12.74 -14.31
N ALA A 160 17.47 -13.25 -14.89
CA ALA A 160 18.72 -13.49 -14.17
C ALA A 160 19.30 -12.19 -13.59
N ASP A 161 19.12 -11.08 -14.30
CA ASP A 161 19.56 -9.75 -13.91
C ASP A 161 18.53 -8.97 -13.07
N GLY A 162 17.40 -9.59 -12.73
CA GLY A 162 16.33 -8.99 -11.91
C GLY A 162 15.59 -7.85 -12.58
N SER A 163 15.77 -7.63 -13.88
CA SER A 163 15.16 -6.50 -14.61
C SER A 163 13.66 -6.66 -14.85
N GLY A 164 13.10 -7.86 -14.66
CA GLY A 164 11.68 -8.10 -14.88
C GLY A 164 11.26 -8.03 -16.36
N ILE A 165 9.98 -7.80 -16.63
CA ILE A 165 9.42 -7.76 -17.99
C ILE A 165 8.55 -6.51 -18.12
N LYS A 166 8.96 -5.62 -19.03
CA LYS A 166 8.23 -4.43 -19.44
C LYS A 166 7.42 -4.68 -20.71
N GLY A 167 6.21 -4.14 -20.75
CA GLY A 167 5.38 -4.06 -21.94
C GLY A 167 5.79 -2.95 -22.89
N THR A 168 5.35 -3.05 -24.14
CA THR A 168 5.54 -2.02 -25.17
C THR A 168 4.74 -0.75 -24.90
N ASP A 169 3.72 -0.86 -24.04
CA ASP A 169 2.89 0.23 -23.51
C ASP A 169 3.57 1.01 -22.36
N GLY A 170 4.78 0.58 -21.95
CA GLY A 170 5.50 1.18 -20.84
C GLY A 170 5.12 0.64 -19.46
N HIS A 171 4.13 -0.26 -19.36
CA HIS A 171 3.74 -0.88 -18.10
C HIS A 171 4.66 -2.06 -17.76
N SER A 172 5.02 -2.21 -16.48
CA SER A 172 5.71 -3.41 -16.03
C SER A 172 4.71 -4.54 -15.73
N TYR A 173 4.83 -5.63 -16.49
CA TYR A 173 4.07 -6.86 -16.28
C TYR A 173 4.70 -7.70 -15.15
N ILE A 174 6.04 -7.78 -15.15
CA ILE A 174 6.82 -8.37 -14.06
C ILE A 174 7.81 -7.31 -13.58
N PRO A 175 7.73 -6.87 -12.31
CA PRO A 175 8.52 -5.74 -11.83
C PRO A 175 10.01 -6.07 -11.74
N PRO A 176 10.90 -5.11 -12.03
CA PRO A 176 12.29 -5.20 -11.63
C PRO A 176 12.41 -5.31 -10.11
N LEU A 177 13.30 -6.20 -9.66
CA LEU A 177 13.54 -6.45 -8.24
C LEU A 177 14.76 -5.67 -7.71
N TRP A 178 15.72 -5.37 -8.58
CA TRP A 178 16.89 -4.52 -8.29
C TRP A 178 17.33 -3.79 -9.56
N GLY A 179 18.38 -2.97 -9.43
CA GLY A 179 18.88 -2.12 -10.52
C GLY A 179 18.18 -0.76 -10.61
N GLU A 180 18.52 0.01 -11.65
CA GLU A 180 18.08 1.40 -11.85
C GLU A 180 16.55 1.57 -11.90
N PHE A 181 15.86 0.55 -12.43
CA PHE A 181 14.42 0.61 -12.67
C PHE A 181 13.56 0.06 -11.52
N ALA A 182 14.17 -0.39 -10.41
CA ALA A 182 13.47 -0.86 -9.23
C ALA A 182 13.10 0.28 -8.24
N TYR A 183 12.61 -0.10 -7.06
CA TYR A 183 12.43 0.81 -5.93
C TYR A 183 13.79 1.21 -5.33
N ASN A 184 13.86 2.37 -4.66
CA ASN A 184 15.12 2.83 -4.06
C ASN A 184 15.33 2.34 -2.62
N TRP A 185 16.52 2.61 -2.08
CA TRP A 185 16.96 2.21 -0.73
C TRP A 185 16.09 2.77 0.41
N GLY A 186 15.30 3.82 0.16
CA GLY A 186 14.35 4.38 1.12
C GLY A 186 13.01 3.65 1.20
N ALA A 187 12.75 2.72 0.27
CA ALA A 187 11.49 1.97 0.20
C ALA A 187 11.39 0.93 1.33
N GLY A 188 10.16 0.63 1.75
CA GLY A 188 9.92 -0.42 2.75
C GLY A 188 10.36 -1.80 2.29
N MET A 189 10.23 -2.08 0.98
CA MET A 189 10.55 -3.37 0.36
C MET A 189 12.05 -3.67 0.31
N HIS A 190 12.90 -2.64 0.44
CA HIS A 190 14.34 -2.83 0.53
C HIS A 190 14.76 -3.51 1.86
N ARG A 191 13.88 -3.56 2.87
CA ARG A 191 14.21 -4.13 4.18
C ARG A 191 13.96 -5.63 4.23
N ILE A 192 14.95 -6.38 4.70
CA ILE A 192 14.76 -7.74 5.17
C ILE A 192 14.22 -7.65 6.60
N ASN A 193 12.92 -7.88 6.76
CA ASN A 193 12.28 -7.93 8.08
C ASN A 193 12.18 -9.41 8.49
N THR A 194 13.29 -9.96 9.01
CA THR A 194 13.36 -11.29 9.64
C THR A 194 13.23 -11.17 11.15
#